data_AF-B9TKG7-F1
#
_entry.id   AF-B9TKG7-F1
#
_cell.length_a   1.000
_cell.length_b   1.000
_cell.length_c   1.000
_cell.angle_alpha   90.00
_cell.angle_beta   90.00
_cell.angle_gamma   90.00
#
_symmetry.space_group_name_H-M   'P 1'
#
loop_
_entity.id
_entity.type
_entity.pdbx_description
1 polymer ?
#
loop_
_entity_poly.entity_id
_entity_poly.type
_entity_poly.pdbx_seq_one_letter_code
_entity_poly.pdbx_strand_id
1 'polypeptide(L)'
;AGKPRPACEVCGQHNFRHLAGEGRPHITLCGRNSVQIHEHQRPVDFASLAQRLGPLGNVRFNSMMLRFQHGEYTLSVFADGRTVIQGTDEVPRARALYARFIGS
;
A
#
# COMPACT_ATOMS: atom_id res chain seq x y z
N ALA A 1 -24.55 -24.51 -15.29
CA ALA A 1 -23.88 -23.99 -14.08
C ALA A 1 -23.05 -25.11 -13.46
N GLY A 2 -21.79 -24.86 -13.10
CA GLY A 2 -20.86 -25.88 -12.57
C GLY A 2 -21.11 -26.20 -11.10
N LYS A 3 -20.95 -27.47 -10.70
CA LYS A 3 -21.14 -27.94 -9.32
C LYS A 3 -19.93 -27.53 -8.46
N PRO A 4 -20.12 -26.87 -7.30
CA PRO A 4 -19.00 -26.50 -6.44
C PRO A 4 -18.29 -27.73 -5.87
N ARG A 5 -16.96 -27.68 -5.80
CA ARG A 5 -16.14 -28.72 -5.16
C ARG A 5 -16.24 -28.57 -3.63
N PRO A 6 -16.52 -29.63 -2.85
CA PRO A 6 -16.67 -29.51 -1.39
C PRO A 6 -15.43 -28.95 -0.67
N ALA A 7 -14.23 -29.28 -1.17
CA ALA A 7 -12.96 -28.84 -0.60
C ALA A 7 -12.50 -27.43 -1.04
N CYS A 8 -13.30 -26.75 -1.86
CA CYS A 8 -13.00 -25.40 -2.34
C CYS A 8 -13.26 -24.39 -1.22
N GLU A 9 -12.24 -23.67 -0.75
CA GLU A 9 -12.37 -22.66 0.32
C GLU A 9 -13.44 -21.62 -0.01
N VAL A 10 -13.54 -21.18 -1.27
CA VAL A 10 -14.48 -20.13 -1.70
C VAL A 10 -15.87 -20.68 -2.02
N CYS A 11 -15.94 -21.74 -2.82
CA CYS A 11 -17.19 -22.20 -3.43
C CYS A 11 -17.87 -23.37 -2.69
N GLY A 12 -17.11 -24.14 -1.92
CA GLY A 12 -17.64 -25.23 -1.08
C GLY A 12 -17.78 -24.81 0.38
N GLN A 13 -16.76 -24.16 0.93
CA GLN A 13 -16.73 -23.73 2.33
C GLN A 13 -17.23 -22.30 2.56
N HIS A 14 -17.57 -21.56 1.48
CA HIS A 14 -18.06 -20.18 1.53
C HIS A 14 -17.16 -19.23 2.34
N ASN A 15 -15.85 -19.48 2.34
CA ASN A 15 -14.88 -18.65 3.05
C ASN A 15 -14.45 -17.50 2.14
N PHE A 16 -15.09 -16.35 2.32
CA PHE A 16 -14.83 -15.14 1.55
C PHE A 16 -14.00 -14.11 2.31
N ARG A 17 -12.79 -14.47 2.75
CA ARG A 17 -11.90 -13.61 3.57
C ARG A 17 -11.75 -12.17 3.05
N HIS A 18 -11.65 -11.99 1.73
CA HIS A 18 -11.56 -10.67 1.10
C HIS A 18 -12.86 -9.85 1.16
N LEU A 19 -14.02 -10.50 1.03
CA LEU A 19 -15.34 -9.85 1.21
C LEU A 19 -15.57 -9.52 2.69
N ALA A 20 -15.12 -10.38 3.60
CA ALA A 20 -15.14 -10.18 5.05
C ALA A 20 -14.22 -9.03 5.53
N GLY A 21 -13.32 -8.56 4.67
CA GLY A 21 -12.45 -7.42 4.97
C GLY A 21 -11.28 -7.74 5.88
N GLU A 22 -10.95 -9.02 6.04
CA GLU A 22 -9.74 -9.46 6.74
C GLU A 22 -8.49 -8.98 5.97
N GLY A 23 -7.57 -8.31 6.67
CA GLY A 23 -6.34 -7.77 6.07
C GLY A 23 -6.48 -6.39 5.41
N ARG A 24 -7.59 -5.68 5.60
CA ARG A 24 -7.72 -4.31 5.09
C ARG A 24 -6.78 -3.36 5.87
N PRO A 25 -5.92 -2.59 5.21
CA PRO A 25 -5.10 -1.58 5.85
C PRO A 25 -5.99 -0.55 6.54
N HIS A 26 -5.57 -0.11 7.71
CA HIS A 26 -6.19 1.04 8.35
C HIS A 26 -5.89 2.29 7.52
N ILE A 27 -6.94 2.87 6.94
CA ILE A 27 -6.86 4.10 6.15
C ILE A 27 -7.36 5.24 7.04
N THR A 28 -6.45 6.08 7.49
CA THR A 28 -6.77 7.27 8.28
C THR A 28 -6.62 8.51 7.40
N LEU A 29 -7.71 9.25 7.25
CA LEU A 29 -7.70 10.60 6.67
C LEU A 29 -7.08 11.54 7.69
N CYS A 30 -5.85 11.94 7.46
CA CYS A 30 -5.19 12.99 8.24
C CYS A 30 -5.41 14.28 7.45
N GLY A 31 -6.33 15.14 7.91
CA GLY A 31 -6.63 16.42 7.26
C GLY A 31 -5.33 17.16 6.89
N ARG A 32 -5.11 17.33 5.57
CA ARG A 32 -3.97 17.98 4.85
C ARG A 32 -3.71 17.27 3.50
N ASN A 33 -4.75 16.92 2.73
CA ASN A 33 -4.63 16.23 1.43
C ASN A 33 -3.70 15.00 1.48
N SER A 34 -3.88 14.16 2.52
CA SER A 34 -3.04 12.99 2.72
C SER A 34 -3.83 11.78 3.19
N VAL A 35 -3.41 10.62 2.71
CA VAL A 35 -3.98 9.31 3.05
C VAL A 35 -2.86 8.45 3.62
N GLN A 36 -3.06 7.92 4.83
CA GLN A 36 -2.18 6.92 5.41
C GLN A 36 -2.66 5.52 5.05
N ILE A 37 -1.76 4.67 4.58
CA ILE A 37 -1.99 3.26 4.25
C ILE A 37 -1.03 2.43 5.08
N HIS A 38 -1.54 1.39 5.74
CA HIS A 38 -0.74 0.45 6.52
C HIS A 38 -1.03 -0.98 6.06
N GLU A 39 -0.33 -1.43 5.01
CA GLU A 39 -0.63 -2.68 4.30
C GLU A 39 0.53 -3.70 4.38
N HIS A 40 1.63 -3.35 5.06
CA HIS A 40 2.77 -4.24 5.27
C HIS A 40 3.00 -4.55 6.75
N GLN A 41 3.11 -5.84 7.07
CA GLN A 41 3.62 -6.34 8.35
C GLN A 41 5.12 -6.70 8.28
N ARG A 42 5.82 -6.34 7.18
CA ARG A 42 7.22 -6.70 6.95
C ARG A 42 8.10 -5.44 6.88
N PRO A 43 9.36 -5.53 7.35
CA PRO A 43 10.32 -4.43 7.21
C PRO A 43 10.54 -4.07 5.74
N VAL A 44 10.54 -2.78 5.44
CA VAL A 44 10.82 -2.28 4.09
C VAL A 44 12.32 -2.09 3.93
N ASP A 45 12.92 -2.71 2.92
CA ASP A 45 14.29 -2.39 2.50
C ASP A 45 14.31 -1.09 1.69
N PHE A 46 14.69 0.00 2.35
CA PHE A 46 14.76 1.32 1.72
C PHE A 46 15.81 1.42 0.63
N ALA A 47 16.91 0.66 0.69
CA ALA A 47 17.95 0.72 -0.33
C ALA A 47 17.43 0.12 -1.65
N SER A 48 16.82 -1.06 -1.56
CA SER A 48 16.18 -1.72 -2.70
C SER A 48 15.02 -0.88 -3.26
N LEU A 49 14.20 -0.29 -2.39
CA LEU A 49 13.10 0.58 -2.80
C LEU A 49 13.61 1.87 -3.47
N ALA A 50 14.69 2.46 -2.97
CA ALA A 50 15.27 3.67 -3.56
C ALA A 50 15.87 3.43 -4.94
N GLN A 51 16.51 2.29 -5.17
CA GLN A 51 17.01 1.93 -6.51
C GLN A 51 15.87 1.79 -7.53
N ARG A 52 14.74 1.18 -7.13
CA ARG A 52 13.56 1.05 -8.00
C ARG A 52 12.88 2.39 -8.30
N LEU A 53 12.81 3.27 -7.29
CA LEU A 53 12.09 4.55 -7.40
C LEU A 53 12.94 5.70 -7.97
N GLY A 54 14.27 5.61 -7.90
CA GLY A 54 15.20 6.65 -8.36
C GLY A 54 14.98 7.11 -9.81
N PRO A 55 14.74 6.20 -10.78
CA PRO A 55 14.44 6.60 -12.17
C PRO A 55 13.08 7.29 -12.34
N LEU A 56 12.15 7.10 -11.39
CA LEU A 56 10.76 7.56 -11.50
C LEU A 56 10.55 8.92 -10.82
N GLY A 57 11.50 9.39 -10.02
CA GLY A 57 11.37 10.65 -9.28
C GLY A 57 12.46 10.85 -8.25
N ASN A 58 12.27 11.85 -7.38
CA ASN A 58 13.25 12.17 -6.36
C ASN A 58 13.05 11.27 -5.15
N VAL A 59 14.07 10.48 -4.80
CA VAL A 59 14.06 9.60 -3.63
C VAL A 59 15.08 10.07 -2.62
N ARG A 60 14.68 10.17 -1.36
CA ARG A 60 15.55 10.38 -0.21
C ARG A 60 15.15 9.43 0.89
N PHE A 61 16.10 8.76 1.53
CA PHE A 61 15.79 7.88 2.65
C PHE A 61 16.84 8.01 3.75
N ASN A 62 16.44 7.61 4.95
CA ASN A 62 17.31 7.42 6.10
C ASN A 62 16.97 6.07 6.77
N SER A 63 17.50 5.82 7.97
CA SER A 63 17.27 4.56 8.69
C SER A 63 15.82 4.32 9.15
N MET A 64 14.95 5.34 9.12
CA MET A 64 13.59 5.26 9.67
C MET A 64 12.49 5.53 8.62
N MET A 65 12.81 6.22 7.53
CA MET A 65 11.84 6.65 6.53
C MET A 65 12.48 6.83 5.15
N LEU A 66 11.75 6.42 4.10
CA LEU A 66 11.98 6.78 2.72
C LEU A 66 10.91 7.75 2.23
N ARG A 67 11.34 8.85 1.62
CA ARG A 67 10.48 9.81 0.94
C ARG A 67 10.72 9.73 -0.56
N PHE A 68 9.65 9.52 -1.30
CA PHE A 68 9.63 9.53 -2.75
C PHE A 68 8.68 10.64 -3.23
N GLN A 69 9.17 11.47 -4.14
CA GLN A 69 8.40 12.56 -4.73
C GLN A 69 8.24 12.33 -6.23
N HIS A 70 7.00 12.35 -6.69
CA HIS A 70 6.61 12.15 -8.08
C HIS A 70 5.53 13.16 -8.48
N GLY A 71 5.95 14.24 -9.13
CA GLY A 71 5.08 15.37 -9.44
C GLY A 71 4.51 16.00 -8.17
N GLU A 72 3.19 16.13 -8.12
CA GLU A 72 2.43 16.67 -6.98
C GLU A 72 2.34 15.68 -5.79
N TYR A 73 2.69 14.41 -6.00
CA TYR A 73 2.54 13.36 -5.00
C TYR A 73 3.82 13.13 -4.20
N THR A 74 3.66 12.99 -2.89
CA THR A 74 4.75 12.61 -1.99
C THR A 74 4.37 11.35 -1.22
N LEU A 75 5.17 10.30 -1.37
CA LEU A 75 5.02 9.04 -0.66
C LEU A 75 6.10 8.97 0.43
N SER A 76 5.69 8.91 1.69
CA SER A 76 6.57 8.72 2.84
C SER A 76 6.35 7.34 3.42
N VAL A 77 7.32 6.45 3.22
CA VAL A 77 7.32 5.06 3.68
C VAL A 77 8.14 4.95 4.95
N PHE A 78 7.57 4.39 6.00
CA PHE A 78 8.22 4.19 7.30
C PHE A 78 8.73 2.76 7.43
N ALA A 79 9.71 2.55 8.33
CA ALA A 79 10.36 1.26 8.51
C ALA A 79 9.41 0.15 8.98
N ASP A 80 8.30 0.54 9.62
CA ASP A 80 7.23 -0.34 10.08
C ASP A 80 6.21 -0.72 8.99
N GLY A 81 6.41 -0.26 7.75
CA GLY A 81 5.52 -0.58 6.62
C GLY A 81 4.32 0.35 6.47
N ARG A 82 4.21 1.40 7.29
CA ARG A 82 3.24 2.48 7.05
C ARG A 82 3.71 3.35 5.90
N THR A 83 2.77 3.76 5.05
CA THR A 83 3.01 4.73 3.99
C THR A 83 2.01 5.87 4.07
N VAL A 84 2.51 7.09 4.11
CA VAL A 84 1.69 8.30 4.02
C VAL A 84 1.82 8.86 2.61
N ILE A 85 0.69 9.06 1.95
CA ILE A 85 0.62 9.60 0.60
C ILE A 85 0.02 10.99 0.70
N GLN A 86 0.78 11.99 0.27
CA GLN A 86 0.36 13.40 0.23
C GLN A 86 0.13 13.83 -1.21
N GLY A 87 -0.78 14.79 -1.41
CA GLY A 87 -1.22 15.27 -2.73
C GLY A 87 -2.57 14.67 -3.17
N THR A 88 -3.21 13.87 -2.33
CA THR A 88 -4.56 13.34 -2.58
C THR A 88 -5.29 13.01 -1.28
N ASP A 89 -6.59 13.28 -1.25
CA ASP A 89 -7.55 12.85 -0.23
C ASP A 89 -8.45 11.69 -0.73
N GLU A 90 -8.38 11.36 -2.02
CA GLU A 90 -9.06 10.22 -2.63
C GLU A 90 -8.38 8.91 -2.25
N VAL A 91 -9.03 8.13 -1.38
CA VAL A 91 -8.55 6.80 -0.97
C VAL A 91 -8.24 5.87 -2.16
N PRO A 92 -9.08 5.77 -3.21
CA PRO A 92 -8.77 4.92 -4.37
C PRO A 92 -7.50 5.35 -5.10
N ARG A 93 -7.27 6.66 -5.22
CA ARG A 93 -6.07 7.22 -5.86
C ARG A 93 -4.83 6.95 -5.03
N ALA A 94 -4.91 7.16 -3.72
CA ALA A 94 -3.83 6.83 -2.79
C ALA A 94 -3.46 5.34 -2.87
N ARG A 95 -4.45 4.44 -2.88
CA ARG A 95 -4.21 3.00 -3.06
C ARG A 95 -3.54 2.66 -4.39
N ALA A 96 -3.95 3.30 -5.48
CA ALA A 96 -3.32 3.09 -6.78
C ALA A 96 -1.85 3.54 -6.80
N LEU A 97 -1.55 4.70 -6.20
CA LEU A 97 -0.16 5.19 -6.05
C LEU A 97 0.67 4.25 -5.17
N TYR A 98 0.11 3.78 -4.05
CA TYR A 98 0.74 2.79 -3.19
C TYR A 98 1.08 1.51 -3.98
N ALA A 99 0.09 0.91 -4.65
CA ALA A 99 0.28 -0.32 -5.41
C ALA A 99 1.30 -0.15 -6.55
N ARG A 100 1.31 1.01 -7.22
CA ARG A 100 2.21 1.29 -8.34
C ARG A 100 3.67 1.43 -7.92
N PHE A 101 3.94 2.08 -6.78
CA PHE A 101 5.30 2.46 -6.39
C PHE A 101 5.86 1.60 -5.26
N ILE A 102 5.00 1.17 -4.32
CA ILE A 102 5.38 0.40 -3.13
C ILE A 102 4.96 -1.05 -3.26
N GLY A 103 3.80 -1.31 -3.88
CA GLY A 103 3.29 -2.67 -4.12
C GLY A 103 4.30 -3.52 -4.89
N SER A 104 4.59 -4.70 -4.34
CA SER A 104 5.27 -5.79 -5.05
C SER A 104 4.25 -6.83 -5.49
#